data_AF-A0A952A8B8-F1
#
_entry.id   AF-A0A952A8B8-F1
#
_cell.length_a   1.000
_cell.length_b   1.000
_cell.length_c   1.000
_cell.angle_alpha   90.00
_cell.angle_beta   90.00
_cell.angle_gamma   90.00
#
_symmetry.space_group_name_H-M   'P 1'
#
loop_
_entity.id
_entity.type
_entity.pdbx_description
1 polymer ?
#
loop_
_entity_poly.entity_id
_entity_poly.type
_entity_poly.pdbx_seq_one_letter_code
_entity_poly.pdbx_strand_id
1 'polypeptide(L)'
;MLSCTISGGEAKNGKECGAVTEIDRLVTPRLRRLATCAGLTGQSGKLSVVVKVDFTAARFSHDVGKSTSLRDTGAASACLDTVFEGASLDAVQHTHPRYTIAYTAIIDAPRGDLEAASDGPGRGAVGE
;
A
#
# COMPACT_ATOMS: atom_id res chain seq x y z
N MET A 1 -3.78 -10.05 -1.05
CA MET A 1 -3.57 -11.51 -0.97
C MET A 1 -2.49 -11.78 0.06
N LEU A 2 -2.66 -12.77 0.94
CA LEU A 2 -1.71 -13.10 2.00
C LEU A 2 -1.18 -14.52 1.82
N SER A 3 0.13 -14.66 1.84
CA SER A 3 0.84 -15.94 1.83
C SER A 3 1.94 -15.91 2.89
N CYS A 4 2.28 -17.06 3.47
CA CYS A 4 3.31 -17.18 4.50
C CYS A 4 4.04 -18.50 4.36
N THR A 5 5.27 -18.55 4.85
CA THR A 5 6.04 -19.80 4.90
C THR A 5 6.16 -20.22 6.35
N ILE A 6 5.66 -21.42 6.67
CA ILE A 6 5.80 -21.99 8.01
C ILE A 6 7.22 -22.53 8.19
N SER A 7 7.63 -22.80 9.44
CA SER A 7 8.99 -23.24 9.76
C SER A 7 9.42 -24.54 9.06
N GLY A 8 8.48 -25.35 8.57
CA GLY A 8 8.75 -26.53 7.73
C GLY A 8 9.02 -26.23 6.25
N GLY A 9 9.04 -24.95 5.83
CA GLY A 9 9.24 -24.54 4.44
C GLY A 9 8.00 -24.57 3.56
N GLU A 10 6.87 -25.07 4.08
CA GLU A 10 5.61 -25.13 3.34
C GLU A 10 4.97 -23.73 3.22
N ALA A 11 4.51 -23.39 2.01
CA ALA A 11 3.81 -22.14 1.75
C ALA A 11 2.31 -22.30 2.03
N LYS A 12 1.78 -21.48 2.94
CA LYS A 12 0.36 -21.39 3.28
C LYS A 12 -0.24 -20.09 2.74
N ASN A 13 -1.56 -20.06 2.57
CA ASN A 13 -2.28 -18.92 2.02
C ASN A 13 -3.49 -18.55 2.88
N GLY A 14 -3.83 -17.26 2.88
CA GLY A 14 -5.05 -16.76 3.50
C GLY A 14 -5.08 -16.98 5.02
N LYS A 15 -6.17 -17.59 5.50
CA LYS A 15 -6.44 -17.73 6.95
C LYS A 15 -5.40 -18.57 7.69
N GLU A 16 -4.75 -19.50 7.00
CA GLU A 16 -3.72 -20.37 7.59
C GLU A 16 -2.46 -19.60 8.01
N CYS A 17 -2.28 -18.37 7.52
CA CYS A 17 -1.17 -17.51 7.91
C CYS A 17 -1.39 -16.73 9.20
N GLY A 18 -2.59 -16.82 9.79
CA GLY A 18 -3.00 -16.00 10.92
C GLY A 18 -3.21 -14.53 10.54
N ALA A 19 -3.45 -13.70 11.56
CA ALA A 19 -3.59 -12.26 11.40
C ALA A 19 -2.21 -11.58 11.36
N VAL A 20 -1.95 -10.78 10.33
CA VAL A 20 -0.76 -9.92 10.18
C VAL A 20 -1.13 -8.43 10.29
N THR A 21 -2.03 -8.12 11.21
CA THR A 21 -2.60 -6.77 11.39
C THR A 21 -1.52 -5.71 11.62
N GLU A 22 -0.44 -6.07 12.32
CA GLU A 22 0.66 -5.14 12.60
C GLU A 22 1.52 -4.84 11.35
N ILE A 23 1.64 -5.78 10.39
CA ILE A 23 2.28 -5.50 9.09
C ILE A 23 1.44 -4.49 8.31
N ASP A 24 0.11 -4.62 8.34
CA ASP A 24 -0.77 -3.67 7.67
C ASP A 24 -0.62 -2.25 8.24
N ARG A 25 -0.51 -2.12 9.57
CA ARG A 25 -0.24 -0.84 10.24
C ARG A 25 1.09 -0.20 9.84
N LEU A 26 2.09 -1.01 9.49
CA LEU A 26 3.36 -0.51 8.97
C LEU A 26 3.26 -0.08 7.49
N VAL A 27 2.61 -0.92 6.67
CA VAL A 27 2.63 -0.81 5.21
C VAL A 27 1.60 0.19 4.70
N THR A 28 0.36 0.14 5.17
CA THR A 28 -0.75 0.98 4.71
C THR A 28 -0.45 2.49 4.78
N PRO A 29 0.04 3.08 5.89
CA PRO A 29 0.35 4.51 5.93
C PRO A 29 1.50 4.90 5.00
N ARG A 30 2.45 3.99 4.74
CA ARG A 30 3.55 4.23 3.78
C ARG A 30 3.05 4.21 2.34
N LEU A 31 2.17 3.26 2.00
CA LEU A 31 1.52 3.23 0.68
C LEU A 31 0.66 4.48 0.43
N ARG A 32 0.08 5.08 1.47
CA ARG A 32 -0.62 6.38 1.31
C ARG A 32 0.32 7.52 0.91
N ARG A 33 1.61 7.45 1.28
CA ARG A 33 2.62 8.45 0.86
C ARG A 33 2.99 8.32 -0.62
N LEU A 34 2.57 7.27 -1.32
CA LEU A 34 2.72 7.19 -2.77
C LEU A 34 2.03 8.38 -3.48
N ALA A 35 0.97 8.93 -2.88
CA ALA A 35 0.30 10.13 -3.39
C ALA A 35 1.21 11.39 -3.40
N THR A 36 2.29 11.41 -2.62
CA THR A 36 3.24 12.54 -2.59
C THR A 36 4.44 12.33 -3.51
N CYS A 37 4.52 11.21 -4.22
CA CYS A 37 5.63 10.94 -5.13
C CYS A 37 5.45 11.69 -6.44
N ALA A 38 6.40 12.59 -6.73
CA ALA A 38 6.45 13.34 -7.99
C ALA A 38 6.43 12.40 -9.22
N GLY A 39 7.13 11.25 -9.17
CA GLY A 39 7.15 10.27 -10.26
C GLY A 39 5.80 9.59 -10.56
N LEU A 40 4.84 9.65 -9.64
CA LEU A 40 3.48 9.14 -9.83
C LEU A 40 2.48 10.23 -10.21
N THR A 41 2.90 11.50 -10.23
CA THR A 41 2.03 12.63 -10.57
C THR A 41 1.57 12.52 -12.03
N GLY A 42 0.26 12.64 -12.25
CA GLY A 42 -0.35 12.52 -13.58
C GLY A 42 -0.48 11.08 -14.08
N GLN A 43 -0.02 10.08 -13.32
CA GLN A 43 -0.35 8.68 -13.59
C GLN A 43 -1.73 8.35 -13.02
N SER A 44 -2.42 7.41 -13.65
CA SER A 44 -3.65 6.84 -13.13
C SER A 44 -3.70 5.34 -13.38
N GLY A 45 -4.32 4.61 -12.46
CA GLY A 45 -4.52 3.17 -12.57
C GLY A 45 -4.11 2.41 -11.31
N LYS A 46 -4.03 1.10 -11.47
CA LYS A 46 -3.79 0.18 -10.37
C LYS A 46 -2.29 -0.06 -10.17
N LEU A 47 -1.77 0.20 -8.98
CA LEU A 47 -0.45 -0.24 -8.54
C LEU A 47 -0.59 -1.48 -7.66
N SER A 48 -0.03 -2.59 -8.11
CA SER A 48 0.08 -3.80 -7.28
C SER A 48 1.43 -3.77 -6.59
N VAL A 49 1.48 -3.96 -5.28
CA VAL A 49 2.72 -3.97 -4.50
C VAL A 49 2.84 -5.29 -3.78
N VAL A 50 3.94 -6.00 -3.97
CA VAL A 50 4.24 -7.25 -3.26
C VAL A 50 5.25 -6.94 -2.18
N VAL A 51 4.83 -7.02 -0.92
CA VAL A 51 5.68 -6.86 0.25
C VAL A 51 6.11 -8.24 0.73
N LYS A 52 7.41 -8.42 0.90
CA LYS A 52 8.03 -9.62 1.43
C LYS A 52 8.71 -9.28 2.74
N VAL A 53 8.39 -10.05 3.76
CA VAL A 53 8.90 -9.88 5.11
C VAL A 53 9.58 -11.17 5.52
N ASP A 54 10.84 -11.06 5.92
CA ASP A 54 11.64 -12.15 6.49
C ASP A 54 12.05 -11.73 7.91
N PHE A 55 11.38 -12.29 8.90
CA PHE A 55 11.65 -12.01 10.31
C PHE A 55 12.93 -12.70 10.79
N THR A 56 13.31 -13.83 10.18
CA THR A 56 14.56 -14.53 10.51
C THR A 56 15.79 -13.70 10.15
N ALA A 57 15.75 -13.01 9.01
CA ALA A 57 16.82 -12.15 8.52
C ALA A 57 16.59 -10.65 8.82
N ALA A 58 15.55 -10.32 9.58
CA ALA A 58 15.09 -8.95 9.82
C ALA A 58 15.00 -8.09 8.55
N ARG A 59 14.56 -8.71 7.44
CA ARG A 59 14.60 -8.11 6.10
C ARG A 59 13.20 -7.76 5.62
N PHE A 60 13.02 -6.50 5.25
CA PHE A 60 11.85 -6.00 4.55
C PHE A 60 12.20 -5.80 3.07
N SER A 61 11.34 -6.22 2.15
CA SER A 61 11.52 -6.01 0.72
C SER A 61 10.18 -5.78 0.04
N HIS A 62 10.17 -5.00 -1.04
CA HIS A 62 8.97 -4.68 -1.80
C HIS A 62 9.25 -4.84 -3.29
N ASP A 63 8.19 -5.07 -4.07
CA ASP A 63 8.27 -5.24 -5.52
C ASP A 63 6.99 -4.74 -6.19
N VAL A 64 7.11 -4.25 -7.43
CA VAL A 64 5.94 -3.86 -8.24
C VAL A 64 5.33 -5.13 -8.84
N GLY A 65 4.14 -5.47 -8.36
CA GLY A 65 3.43 -6.67 -8.80
C GLY A 65 3.04 -6.61 -10.28
N LYS A 66 3.04 -7.79 -10.92
CA LYS A 66 2.71 -7.98 -12.34
C LYS A 66 1.34 -7.45 -12.77
N SER A 67 0.40 -7.33 -11.83
CA SER A 67 -0.94 -6.80 -12.08
C SER A 67 -1.02 -5.27 -12.04
N THR A 68 0.12 -4.57 -12.05
CA THR A 68 0.18 -3.11 -12.14
C THR A 68 -0.23 -2.63 -13.53
N SER A 69 -1.07 -1.60 -13.58
CA SER A 69 -1.59 -0.97 -14.80
C SER A 69 -1.04 0.45 -15.01
N LEU A 70 -0.11 0.88 -14.16
CA LEU A 70 0.60 2.15 -14.33
C LEU A 70 1.48 2.12 -15.58
N ARG A 71 1.61 3.27 -16.23
CA ARG A 71 2.45 3.42 -17.44
C ARG A 71 3.92 3.34 -17.10
N ASP A 72 4.33 3.96 -15.99
CA ASP A 72 5.72 4.02 -15.58
C ASP A 72 5.92 3.26 -14.27
N THR A 73 6.23 1.97 -14.39
CA THR A 73 6.48 1.08 -13.25
C THR A 73 7.84 1.35 -12.58
N GLY A 74 8.79 1.96 -13.31
CA GLY A 74 10.09 2.38 -12.76
C GLY A 74 9.96 3.57 -11.81
N ALA A 75 9.13 4.56 -12.15
CA ALA A 75 8.79 5.64 -11.24
C ALA A 75 8.03 5.13 -10.01
N ALA A 76 7.18 4.10 -10.17
CA ALA A 76 6.50 3.46 -9.06
C ALA A 76 7.47 2.71 -8.13
N SER A 77 8.45 1.97 -8.67
CA SER A 77 9.44 1.27 -7.85
C SER A 77 10.35 2.24 -7.10
N ALA A 78 10.83 3.31 -7.75
CA ALA A 78 11.64 4.35 -7.09
C ALA A 78 10.86 5.04 -5.95
N CYS A 79 9.59 5.34 -6.17
CA CYS A 79 8.71 5.89 -5.15
C CYS A 79 8.50 4.91 -3.97
N LEU A 80 8.35 3.62 -4.25
CA LEU A 80 8.25 2.60 -3.20
C LEU A 80 9.52 2.58 -2.33
N ASP A 81 10.70 2.65 -2.95
CA ASP A 81 11.97 2.71 -2.22
C ASP A 81 12.00 3.88 -1.22
N THR A 82 11.57 5.05 -1.67
CA THR A 82 11.50 6.26 -0.82
C THR A 82 10.49 6.12 0.33
N VAL A 83 9.27 5.63 0.07
CA VAL A 83 8.24 5.53 1.13
C VAL A 83 8.50 4.40 2.13
N PHE A 84 9.26 3.38 1.71
CA PHE A 84 9.68 2.28 2.56
C PHE A 84 11.06 2.48 3.20
N GLU A 85 11.73 3.60 2.93
CA GLU A 85 12.97 3.98 3.62
C GLU A 85 12.74 3.98 5.15
N GLY A 86 13.68 3.38 5.89
CA GLY A 86 13.59 3.26 7.34
C GLY A 86 12.41 2.39 7.83
N ALA A 87 11.84 1.53 7.00
CA ALA A 87 10.90 0.50 7.47
C ALA A 87 11.65 -0.57 8.28
N SER A 88 11.23 -0.77 9.52
CA SER A 88 11.79 -1.78 10.41
C SER A 88 10.70 -2.73 10.89
N LEU A 89 11.09 -3.99 11.09
CA LEU A 89 10.20 -5.08 11.47
C LEU A 89 10.17 -5.34 12.99
N ASP A 90 10.96 -4.58 13.75
CA ASP A 90 11.25 -4.84 15.17
C ASP A 90 9.99 -4.86 16.06
N ALA A 91 9.00 -4.01 15.74
CA ALA A 91 7.75 -3.90 16.49
C ALA A 91 6.61 -4.81 15.97
N VAL A 92 6.87 -5.63 14.94
CA VAL A 92 5.82 -6.40 14.27
C VAL A 92 5.72 -7.78 14.89
N GLN A 93 4.61 -8.05 15.60
CA GLN A 93 4.31 -9.39 16.09
C GLN A 93 4.01 -10.33 14.92
N HIS A 94 4.61 -11.52 14.94
CA HIS A 94 4.51 -12.49 13.86
C HIS A 94 4.48 -13.94 14.36
N THR A 95 3.74 -14.80 13.66
CA THR A 95 3.63 -16.24 13.98
C THR A 95 4.60 -17.07 13.14
N HIS A 96 4.84 -16.65 11.90
CA HIS A 96 5.67 -17.36 10.92
C HIS A 96 6.95 -16.58 10.61
N PRO A 97 8.00 -17.26 10.14
CA PRO A 97 9.26 -16.59 9.81
C PRO A 97 9.17 -15.68 8.59
N ARG A 98 8.29 -16.00 7.63
CA ARG A 98 8.21 -15.28 6.35
C ARG A 98 6.78 -15.05 5.91
N TYR A 99 6.54 -13.85 5.38
CA TYR A 99 5.26 -13.47 4.80
C TYR A 99 5.47 -12.79 3.45
N THR A 100 4.55 -13.06 2.54
CA THR A 100 4.38 -12.34 1.29
C THR A 100 2.97 -11.80 1.24
N ILE A 101 2.84 -10.48 1.20
CA ILE A 101 1.56 -9.79 1.19
C ILE A 101 1.47 -8.96 -0.09
N ALA A 102 0.42 -9.19 -0.87
CA ALA A 102 0.11 -8.37 -2.02
C ALA A 102 -0.92 -7.31 -1.64
N TYR A 103 -0.51 -6.05 -1.78
CA TYR A 103 -1.32 -4.85 -1.65
C TYR A 103 -1.72 -4.32 -3.02
N THR A 104 -2.82 -3.57 -3.05
CA THR A 104 -3.28 -2.87 -4.23
C THR A 104 -3.56 -1.43 -3.85
N ALA A 105 -2.88 -0.50 -4.50
CA ALA A 105 -3.14 0.93 -4.41
C ALA A 105 -3.79 1.39 -5.72
N ILE A 106 -4.84 2.19 -5.61
CA ILE A 106 -5.43 2.87 -6.76
C ILE A 106 -4.84 4.26 -6.80
N ILE A 107 -4.11 4.56 -7.86
CA ILE A 107 -3.57 5.89 -8.12
C ILE A 107 -4.61 6.60 -8.99
N ASP A 108 -5.27 7.60 -8.43
CA ASP A 108 -6.03 8.55 -9.22
C ASP A 108 -5.06 9.64 -9.67
N ALA A 109 -5.11 10.02 -10.95
CA ALA A 109 -4.56 11.30 -11.33
C ALA A 109 -5.34 12.36 -10.53
N PRO A 110 -4.70 13.43 -10.02
CA PRO A 110 -5.46 14.53 -9.47
C PRO A 110 -6.51 14.90 -10.51
N ARG A 111 -7.79 14.78 -10.14
CA ARG A 111 -8.87 15.30 -10.97
C ARG A 111 -8.52 16.78 -11.11
N GLY A 112 -8.08 17.18 -12.29
CA GLY A 112 -7.82 18.58 -12.58
C GLY A 112 -9.00 19.36 -12.05
N ASP A 113 -8.70 20.39 -11.27
CA ASP A 113 -9.65 21.29 -10.64
C ASP A 113 -10.93 21.39 -11.46
N LEU A 114 -12.01 20.75 -10.98
CA LEU A 114 -13.33 21.22 -11.33
C LEU A 114 -13.50 22.51 -10.52
N GLU A 115 -12.99 23.58 -11.11
CA GLU A 115 -13.56 24.91 -11.11
C GLU A 115 -14.20 25.39 -9.79
N ALA A 116 -13.45 26.28 -9.14
CA ALA A 116 -13.90 27.54 -8.54
C ALA A 116 -15.11 27.55 -7.58
N ALA A 117 -14.84 28.21 -6.45
CA ALA A 117 -15.80 28.84 -5.57
C ALA A 117 -17.04 29.42 -6.28
N SER A 118 -18.20 29.16 -5.70
CA SER A 118 -19.15 30.23 -5.41
C SER A 118 -19.76 30.02 -4.02
N ASP A 119 -19.43 31.00 -3.20
CA ASP A 119 -19.95 31.42 -1.90
C ASP A 119 -21.50 31.49 -1.86
N GLY A 120 -22.06 31.43 -0.64
CA GLY A 120 -23.50 31.26 -0.30
C GLY A 120 -24.46 32.40 -0.71
N PRO A 121 -25.66 32.60 -0.09
CA PRO A 121 -26.03 32.30 1.31
C PRO A 121 -27.43 31.63 1.49
N GLY A 122 -27.76 31.27 2.74
CA GLY A 122 -28.91 30.44 3.10
C GLY A 122 -30.31 31.08 3.02
N ARG A 123 -31.34 30.23 3.23
CA ARG A 123 -32.65 30.62 3.76
C ARG A 123 -33.36 29.39 4.35
N GLY A 124 -33.85 29.52 5.58
CA GLY A 124 -34.64 28.49 6.26
C GLY A 124 -36.09 28.37 5.74
N ALA A 125 -36.91 27.69 6.55
CA ALA A 125 -38.33 27.33 6.40
C ALA A 125 -38.56 25.94 5.76
N VAL A 126 -39.45 25.03 6.18
CA VAL A 126 -40.48 24.85 7.24
C VAL A 126 -40.81 23.32 7.17
N GLY A 127 -41.10 22.59 8.26
CA GLY A 127 -42.46 22.42 8.79
C GLY A 127 -43.37 21.65 7.83
N GLU A 128 -43.70 20.39 8.17
CA GLU A 128 -45.07 19.79 8.25
C GLU A 128 -44.99 18.36 8.80
#